data_AF-A0A7C5ZU34-F1
#
_entry.id   AF-A0A7C5ZU34-F1
#
_cell.length_a   1.000
_cell.length_b   1.000
_cell.length_c   1.000
_cell.angle_alpha   90.00
_cell.angle_beta   90.00
_cell.angle_gamma   90.00
#
_symmetry.space_group_name_H-M   'P 1'
#
loop_
_entity.id
_entity.type
_entity.pdbx_description
1 polymer ?
#
loop_
_entity_poly.entity_id
_entity_poly.type
_entity_poly.pdbx_seq_one_letter_code
_entity_poly.pdbx_strand_id
1 'polypeptide(L)'
;MDSNTSMPAGFDTTIVFSSETLNEEIKPQIAEFDPDDAFFELGVWLRGLVAFGHICGDLFASEEANAARVTDRRREFRLIHSGLIQAANINNRLRNTDQTNFIPAGFTIASLDVLAAFFRRAVPLADSLASNAEASFGEWSAWNDFVRNSLRNNGLLPRFEDYGRMAGRPALPGRLLSLFEDTKGNLKEYSDVETVINHVGFTLRALNTVGKMLEKDLPLKISLLIFACIYEETKAMVEHINHRLSRMPDQDAALFISLDTASYTASLELKKVFQQELRGIIGLLPPTSVYARIETTYGLLLDSFQQILVELARTAEPNATPFDFFPRFQLKLDQSLILREHLWQVLRANQKCEAEPDGKNIEALRSKLNEFEKKSLRLLHYKDSETFERFAEEIEAARDKKDLVPILHRFGAYLETLFGQVCMRSVLANHPFEGK
;
A
#
# COMPACT_ATOMS: atom_id res chain seq x y z
N MET A 1 28.04 0.37 34.97
CA MET A 1 28.15 -0.95 34.30
C MET A 1 27.06 -0.88 33.26
N ASP A 2 27.45 -0.37 32.10
CA ASP A 2 26.54 0.31 31.19
C ASP A 2 26.24 -0.67 30.05
N SER A 3 25.05 -1.26 30.08
CA SER A 3 24.52 -2.06 28.99
C SER A 3 23.72 -1.16 28.06
N ASN A 4 24.41 -0.64 27.05
CA ASN A 4 23.85 0.13 25.96
C ASN A 4 23.29 -0.86 24.91
N THR A 5 22.00 -1.17 24.96
CA THR A 5 21.30 -1.93 23.92
C THR A 5 20.89 -0.98 22.81
N SER A 6 21.74 -0.86 21.78
CA SER A 6 21.41 -0.16 20.54
C SER A 6 20.40 -1.00 19.75
N MET A 7 19.16 -0.50 19.62
CA MET A 7 18.24 -0.97 18.59
C MET A 7 18.67 -0.45 17.22
N PRO A 8 18.66 -1.26 16.14
CA PRO A 8 18.79 -0.74 14.80
C PRO A 8 17.45 -0.13 14.37
N ALA A 9 17.39 1.20 14.30
CA ALA A 9 16.35 1.91 13.56
C ALA A 9 16.64 1.75 12.05
N GLY A 10 16.20 0.64 11.46
CA GLY A 10 16.21 0.43 10.02
C GLY A 10 15.02 1.14 9.39
N PHE A 11 15.28 2.19 8.61
CA PHE A 11 14.28 2.77 7.72
C PHE A 11 14.11 1.84 6.52
N ASP A 12 13.08 1.00 6.53
CA ASP A 12 12.74 0.19 5.36
C ASP A 12 11.86 1.01 4.41
N THR A 13 12.39 1.29 3.22
CA THR A 13 11.71 2.02 2.14
C THR A 13 11.31 1.04 1.05
N THR A 14 10.02 0.74 0.97
CA THR A 14 9.45 -0.16 -0.03
C THR A 14 9.07 0.57 -1.32
N ILE A 15 9.76 0.31 -2.43
CA ILE A 15 9.29 0.74 -3.75
C ILE A 15 8.12 -0.12 -4.22
N VAL A 16 7.13 0.56 -4.80
CA VAL A 16 6.06 -0.05 -5.57
C VAL A 16 6.52 -0.19 -7.00
N PHE A 17 6.89 -1.40 -7.36
CA PHE A 17 7.20 -1.73 -8.74
C PHE A 17 5.90 -2.00 -9.48
N SER A 18 5.68 -1.32 -10.60
CA SER A 18 4.69 -1.75 -11.58
C SER A 18 5.16 -3.10 -12.15
N SER A 19 4.28 -4.10 -12.14
CA SER A 19 4.57 -5.39 -12.76
C SER A 19 4.47 -5.29 -14.29
N GLU A 20 5.45 -4.66 -14.92
CA GLU A 20 5.64 -4.75 -16.37
C GLU A 20 6.94 -5.52 -16.64
N THR A 21 6.81 -6.83 -16.72
CA THR A 21 7.79 -7.70 -17.38
C THR A 21 7.95 -7.28 -18.84
N LEU A 22 9.21 -7.00 -19.21
CA LEU A 22 9.85 -7.30 -20.49
C LEU A 22 8.99 -7.18 -21.76
N ASN A 23 9.39 -6.25 -22.63
CA ASN A 23 9.00 -6.08 -24.05
C ASN A 23 8.60 -7.39 -24.77
N GLU A 24 7.34 -7.78 -24.67
CA GLU A 24 6.64 -8.59 -25.67
C GLU A 24 5.40 -7.81 -26.10
N GLU A 25 5.12 -7.80 -27.40
CA GLU A 25 4.08 -7.03 -28.07
C GLU A 25 2.75 -7.04 -27.29
N ILE A 26 2.36 -5.87 -26.76
CA ILE A 26 1.09 -5.67 -26.04
C ILE A 26 -0.05 -5.81 -27.06
N LYS A 27 -0.57 -7.02 -27.22
CA LYS A 27 -1.98 -7.17 -27.60
C LYS A 27 -2.81 -6.61 -26.45
N PRO A 28 -3.82 -5.76 -26.69
CA PRO A 28 -4.70 -5.29 -25.64
C PRO A 28 -5.39 -6.51 -25.02
N GLN A 29 -4.90 -6.96 -23.87
CA GLN A 29 -5.64 -7.87 -23.02
C GLN A 29 -6.87 -7.10 -22.54
N ILE A 30 -8.02 -7.40 -23.13
CA ILE A 30 -9.31 -7.04 -22.53
C ILE A 30 -9.25 -7.64 -21.13
N ALA A 31 -9.17 -6.80 -20.10
CA ALA A 31 -9.10 -7.26 -18.73
C ALA A 31 -10.28 -8.19 -18.48
N GLU A 32 -9.98 -9.49 -18.35
CA GLU A 32 -10.99 -10.51 -18.13
C GLU A 32 -11.73 -10.14 -16.84
N PHE A 33 -13.05 -10.00 -16.93
CA PHE A 33 -13.85 -9.74 -15.76
C PHE A 33 -13.87 -11.01 -14.92
N ASP A 34 -13.11 -11.01 -13.83
CA ASP A 34 -13.18 -12.04 -12.81
C ASP A 34 -14.27 -11.65 -11.79
N PRO A 35 -15.38 -12.41 -11.74
CA PRO A 35 -16.46 -12.15 -10.81
C PRO A 35 -16.04 -12.26 -9.32
N ASP A 36 -15.06 -13.10 -8.96
CA ASP A 36 -14.60 -13.25 -7.56
C ASP A 36 -13.84 -12.02 -7.11
N ASP A 37 -12.90 -11.56 -7.94
CA ASP A 37 -12.17 -10.32 -7.74
C ASP A 37 -13.12 -9.13 -7.62
N ALA A 38 -14.14 -9.05 -8.49
CA ALA A 38 -15.14 -7.99 -8.44
C ALA A 38 -15.99 -8.05 -7.15
N PHE A 39 -16.41 -9.26 -6.73
CA PHE A 39 -17.20 -9.42 -5.52
C PHE A 39 -16.41 -9.09 -4.26
N PHE A 40 -15.15 -9.51 -4.20
CA PHE A 40 -14.21 -9.13 -3.15
C PHE A 40 -14.01 -7.61 -3.10
N GLU A 41 -13.74 -6.98 -4.26
CA GLU A 41 -13.55 -5.53 -4.36
C GLU A 41 -14.79 -4.77 -3.88
N LEU A 42 -16.00 -5.22 -4.23
CA LEU A 42 -17.24 -4.65 -3.71
C LEU A 42 -17.30 -4.68 -2.18
N GLY A 43 -16.92 -5.82 -1.57
CA GLY A 43 -16.82 -5.94 -0.13
C GLY A 43 -15.83 -4.96 0.49
N VAL A 44 -14.63 -4.82 -0.09
CA VAL A 44 -13.61 -3.86 0.34
C VAL A 44 -14.15 -2.43 0.29
N TRP A 45 -14.82 -2.02 -0.78
CA TRP A 45 -15.40 -0.67 -0.88
C TRP A 45 -16.50 -0.42 0.16
N LEU A 46 -17.40 -1.38 0.36
CA LEU A 46 -18.48 -1.24 1.34
C LEU A 46 -17.96 -1.15 2.77
N ARG A 47 -17.01 -2.01 3.14
CA ARG A 47 -16.34 -1.97 4.44
C ARG A 47 -15.53 -0.68 4.60
N GLY A 48 -14.84 -0.25 3.54
CA GLY A 48 -14.08 1.00 3.49
C GLY A 48 -14.94 2.24 3.69
N LEU A 49 -16.14 2.30 3.10
CA LEU A 49 -17.10 3.39 3.32
C LEU A 49 -17.51 3.50 4.80
N VAL A 50 -17.80 2.36 5.43
CA VAL A 50 -18.19 2.32 6.86
C VAL A 50 -17.01 2.70 7.76
N ALA A 51 -15.83 2.14 7.49
CA ALA A 51 -14.61 2.40 8.26
C ALA A 51 -14.18 3.86 8.14
N PHE A 52 -14.14 4.41 6.92
CA PHE A 52 -13.76 5.79 6.66
C PHE A 52 -14.66 6.77 7.40
N GLY A 53 -15.98 6.53 7.39
CA GLY A 53 -16.94 7.32 8.16
C GLY A 53 -16.59 7.44 9.65
N HIS A 54 -16.07 6.36 10.24
CA HIS A 54 -15.69 6.29 11.64
C HIS A 54 -14.35 6.97 11.95
N ILE A 55 -13.34 6.76 11.11
CA ILE A 55 -11.94 7.10 11.45
C ILE A 55 -11.42 8.36 10.76
N CYS A 56 -12.13 8.89 9.75
CA CYS A 56 -11.59 9.94 8.88
C CYS A 56 -11.24 11.23 9.63
N GLY A 57 -11.98 11.57 10.69
CA GLY A 57 -11.74 12.77 11.49
C GLY A 57 -10.37 12.75 12.18
N ASP A 58 -9.92 11.59 12.64
CA ASP A 58 -8.73 11.49 13.48
C ASP A 58 -7.47 11.14 12.68
N LEU A 59 -7.61 10.28 11.66
CA LEU A 59 -6.46 9.70 10.97
C LEU A 59 -6.00 10.48 9.73
N PHE A 60 -6.93 11.07 8.98
CA PHE A 60 -6.61 11.71 7.70
C PHE A 60 -6.60 13.25 7.76
N ALA A 61 -7.03 13.84 8.88
CA ALA A 61 -7.04 15.29 9.07
C ALA A 61 -5.63 15.85 9.30
N SER A 62 -5.39 17.09 8.86
CA SER A 62 -4.17 17.83 9.23
C SER A 62 -4.23 18.31 10.68
N GLU A 63 -3.08 18.61 11.28
CA GLU A 63 -3.01 19.20 12.64
C GLU A 63 -3.81 20.50 12.73
N GLU A 64 -3.72 21.33 11.70
CA GLU A 64 -4.44 22.60 11.58
C GLU A 64 -5.96 22.38 11.50
N ALA A 65 -6.41 21.36 10.76
CA ALA A 65 -7.85 21.03 10.66
C ALA A 65 -8.42 20.51 11.99
N ASN A 66 -7.63 19.75 12.75
CA ASN A 66 -8.00 19.26 14.07
C ASN A 66 -8.03 20.38 15.13
N ALA A 67 -7.06 21.30 15.08
CA ALA A 67 -7.00 22.45 15.98
C ALA A 67 -8.14 23.45 15.75
N ALA A 68 -8.57 23.63 14.50
CA ALA A 68 -9.61 24.59 14.14
C ALA A 68 -11.04 24.02 14.13
N ARG A 69 -11.25 22.71 14.42
CA ARG A 69 -12.55 22.02 14.25
C ARG A 69 -13.27 22.49 12.97
N VAL A 70 -12.53 22.60 11.86
CA VAL A 70 -13.09 23.19 10.64
C VAL A 70 -14.28 22.34 10.21
N THR A 71 -15.43 23.02 10.13
CA THR A 71 -16.79 22.50 10.07
C THR A 71 -17.18 21.91 8.73
N ASP A 72 -16.29 21.95 7.73
CA ASP A 72 -16.59 21.62 6.34
C ASP A 72 -16.03 20.25 5.92
N ARG A 73 -16.92 19.26 5.81
CA ARG A 73 -16.62 17.88 5.41
C ARG A 73 -16.84 17.60 3.92
N ARG A 74 -16.89 18.64 3.06
CA ARG A 74 -17.15 18.46 1.62
C ARG A 74 -16.14 17.55 0.93
N ARG A 75 -14.86 17.63 1.32
CA ARG A 75 -13.82 16.81 0.69
C ARG A 75 -14.02 15.33 1.00
N GLU A 76 -14.41 15.02 2.22
CA GLU A 76 -14.76 13.68 2.67
C GLU A 76 -16.00 13.15 1.96
N PHE A 77 -17.05 13.98 1.82
CA PHE A 77 -18.24 13.61 1.06
C PHE A 77 -17.95 13.34 -0.43
N ARG A 78 -17.03 14.09 -1.06
CA ARG A 78 -16.58 13.80 -2.43
C ARG A 78 -15.92 12.44 -2.54
N LEU A 79 -15.07 12.07 -1.59
CA LEU A 79 -14.41 10.76 -1.57
C LEU A 79 -15.43 9.62 -1.41
N ILE A 80 -16.35 9.79 -0.46
CA ILE A 80 -17.47 8.88 -0.26
C ILE A 80 -18.31 8.74 -1.52
N HIS A 81 -18.66 9.84 -2.17
CA HIS A 81 -19.45 9.83 -3.38
C HIS A 81 -18.75 9.04 -4.49
N SER A 82 -17.47 9.30 -4.73
CA SER A 82 -16.68 8.54 -5.70
C SER A 82 -16.57 7.05 -5.34
N GLY A 83 -16.40 6.71 -4.05
CA GLY A 83 -16.40 5.32 -3.58
C GLY A 83 -17.74 4.62 -3.76
N LEU A 84 -18.85 5.32 -3.52
CA LEU A 84 -20.20 4.80 -3.76
C LEU A 84 -20.45 4.54 -5.25
N ILE A 85 -20.00 5.43 -6.14
CA ILE A 85 -20.08 5.22 -7.59
C ILE A 85 -19.27 3.98 -8.00
N GLN A 86 -18.04 3.84 -7.49
CA GLN A 86 -17.21 2.67 -7.78
C GLN A 86 -17.89 1.36 -7.33
N ALA A 87 -18.38 1.32 -6.08
CA ALA A 87 -19.11 0.16 -5.56
C ALA A 87 -20.40 -0.13 -6.35
N ALA A 88 -21.14 0.90 -6.74
CA ALA A 88 -22.36 0.75 -7.55
C ALA A 88 -22.04 0.18 -8.94
N ASN A 89 -20.95 0.63 -9.57
CA ASN A 89 -20.50 0.12 -10.87
C ASN A 89 -20.12 -1.36 -10.79
N ILE A 90 -19.37 -1.76 -9.74
CA ILE A 90 -19.02 -3.17 -9.51
C ILE A 90 -20.28 -4.01 -9.28
N ASN A 91 -21.20 -3.55 -8.42
CA ASN A 91 -22.47 -4.24 -8.17
C ASN A 91 -23.30 -4.40 -9.45
N ASN A 92 -23.35 -3.38 -10.31
CA ASN A 92 -24.06 -3.47 -11.59
C ASN A 92 -23.41 -4.47 -12.55
N ARG A 93 -22.07 -4.54 -12.60
CA ARG A 93 -21.36 -5.53 -13.40
C ARG A 93 -21.66 -6.95 -12.91
N LEU A 94 -21.59 -7.18 -11.59
CA LEU A 94 -21.93 -8.47 -10.98
C LEU A 94 -23.38 -8.88 -11.27
N ARG A 95 -24.34 -7.94 -11.21
CA ARG A 95 -25.76 -8.20 -11.54
C ARG A 95 -26.00 -8.56 -13.01
N ASN A 96 -25.21 -7.98 -13.91
CA ASN A 96 -25.34 -8.19 -15.36
C ASN A 96 -24.50 -9.36 -15.89
N THR A 97 -23.78 -10.06 -15.01
CA THR A 97 -22.99 -11.22 -15.41
C THR A 97 -23.94 -12.41 -15.59
N ASP A 98 -24.03 -12.94 -16.81
CA ASP A 98 -24.91 -14.06 -17.20
C ASP A 98 -24.63 -15.39 -16.46
N GLN A 99 -23.73 -15.39 -15.47
CA GLN A 99 -23.37 -16.56 -14.70
C GLN A 99 -24.24 -16.64 -13.44
N THR A 100 -25.34 -17.38 -13.54
CA THR A 100 -26.09 -17.91 -12.39
C THR A 100 -25.23 -18.73 -11.41
N ASN A 101 -23.97 -19.01 -11.75
CA ASN A 101 -23.07 -19.89 -11.00
C ASN A 101 -22.03 -19.16 -10.13
N PHE A 102 -21.82 -17.85 -10.28
CA PHE A 102 -20.82 -17.12 -9.49
C PHE A 102 -21.48 -16.22 -8.44
N ILE A 103 -22.12 -16.81 -7.43
CA ILE A 103 -22.53 -16.07 -6.24
C ILE A 103 -21.92 -16.77 -5.05
N PRO A 104 -21.03 -16.11 -4.29
CA PRO A 104 -20.41 -16.73 -3.13
C PRO A 104 -21.45 -17.26 -2.14
N ALA A 105 -21.09 -18.34 -1.44
CA ALA A 105 -21.95 -18.93 -0.43
C ALA A 105 -22.40 -17.85 0.59
N GLY A 106 -23.69 -17.84 0.90
CA GLY A 106 -24.29 -16.83 1.80
C GLY A 106 -24.83 -15.58 1.09
N PHE A 107 -24.62 -15.45 -0.23
CA PHE A 107 -25.18 -14.37 -1.05
C PHE A 107 -26.19 -14.90 -2.08
N THR A 108 -27.01 -13.98 -2.58
CA THR A 108 -28.01 -14.23 -3.62
C THR A 108 -28.08 -13.04 -4.56
N ILE A 109 -28.69 -13.19 -5.74
CA ILE A 109 -28.99 -12.05 -6.63
C ILE A 109 -29.79 -10.97 -5.89
N ALA A 110 -30.75 -11.39 -5.06
CA ALA A 110 -31.52 -10.48 -4.21
C ALA A 110 -30.63 -9.64 -3.27
N SER A 111 -29.49 -10.17 -2.83
CA SER A 111 -28.51 -9.40 -2.03
C SER A 111 -27.91 -8.24 -2.83
N LEU A 112 -27.59 -8.47 -4.11
CA LEU A 112 -27.10 -7.43 -5.03
C LEU A 112 -28.19 -6.42 -5.40
N ASP A 113 -29.46 -6.84 -5.45
CA ASP A 113 -30.60 -5.93 -5.66
C ASP A 113 -30.83 -5.02 -4.45
N VAL A 114 -30.67 -5.55 -3.23
CA VAL A 114 -30.69 -4.74 -1.99
C VAL A 114 -29.56 -3.71 -2.02
N LEU A 115 -28.35 -4.07 -2.44
CA LEU A 115 -27.25 -3.12 -2.64
C LEU A 115 -27.56 -2.08 -3.72
N ALA A 116 -28.14 -2.49 -4.85
CA ALA A 116 -28.56 -1.55 -5.89
C ALA A 116 -29.58 -0.53 -5.36
N ALA A 117 -30.53 -0.97 -4.53
CA ALA A 117 -31.49 -0.08 -3.87
C ALA A 117 -30.84 0.84 -2.82
N PHE A 118 -29.80 0.37 -2.14
CA PHE A 118 -28.97 1.21 -1.27
C PHE A 118 -28.22 2.29 -2.08
N PHE A 119 -27.50 1.91 -3.14
CA PHE A 119 -26.73 2.86 -3.95
C PHE A 119 -27.61 3.92 -4.62
N ARG A 120 -28.79 3.55 -5.13
CA ARG A 120 -29.77 4.50 -5.69
C ARG A 120 -30.17 5.62 -4.73
N ARG A 121 -30.08 5.39 -3.42
CA ARG A 121 -30.37 6.38 -2.37
C ARG A 121 -29.11 7.08 -1.86
N ALA A 122 -28.05 6.31 -1.63
CA ALA A 122 -26.81 6.80 -1.04
C ALA A 122 -26.02 7.72 -1.98
N VAL A 123 -25.96 7.40 -3.28
CA VAL A 123 -25.18 8.18 -4.27
C VAL A 123 -25.72 9.62 -4.38
N PRO A 124 -27.01 9.87 -4.66
CA PRO A 124 -27.53 11.23 -4.76
C PRO A 124 -27.44 12.01 -3.44
N LEU A 125 -27.60 11.32 -2.30
CA LEU A 125 -27.46 11.95 -0.99
C LEU A 125 -26.02 12.42 -0.75
N ALA A 126 -25.02 11.58 -1.05
CA ALA A 126 -23.61 11.95 -0.94
C ALA A 126 -23.24 13.07 -1.91
N ASP A 127 -23.77 13.05 -3.14
CA ASP A 127 -23.56 14.11 -4.14
C ASP A 127 -24.13 15.46 -3.67
N SER A 128 -25.34 15.45 -3.11
CA SER A 128 -25.96 16.65 -2.52
C SER A 128 -25.12 17.21 -1.39
N LEU A 129 -24.62 16.37 -0.48
CA LEU A 129 -23.78 16.79 0.65
C LEU A 129 -22.40 17.27 0.20
N ALA A 130 -21.84 16.67 -0.85
CA ALA A 130 -20.57 17.09 -1.46
C ALA A 130 -20.68 18.46 -2.18
N SER A 131 -21.88 18.78 -2.67
CA SER A 131 -22.19 20.00 -3.42
C SER A 131 -22.70 21.16 -2.58
N ASN A 132 -23.10 20.90 -1.33
CA ASN A 132 -23.54 21.95 -0.38
C ASN A 132 -22.44 22.98 -0.13
N ALA A 133 -22.81 24.20 0.27
CA ALA A 133 -21.86 25.27 0.56
C ALA A 133 -20.97 24.95 1.77
N GLU A 134 -21.56 24.32 2.80
CA GLU A 134 -20.88 23.81 3.99
C GLU A 134 -21.50 22.46 4.36
N ALA A 135 -20.68 21.47 4.67
CA ALA A 135 -21.15 20.16 5.11
C ALA A 135 -20.73 19.93 6.57
N SER A 136 -21.70 20.08 7.48
CA SER A 136 -21.52 20.08 8.92
C SER A 136 -21.16 18.71 9.49
N PHE A 137 -20.62 18.69 10.72
CA PHE A 137 -20.40 17.46 11.46
C PHE A 137 -21.71 16.68 11.74
N GLY A 138 -22.83 17.37 11.94
CA GLY A 138 -24.13 16.74 12.15
C GLY A 138 -24.57 15.94 10.91
N GLU A 139 -24.43 16.53 9.72
CA GLU A 139 -24.69 15.84 8.45
C GLU A 139 -23.75 14.67 8.22
N TRP A 140 -22.46 14.83 8.57
CA TRP A 140 -21.48 13.75 8.55
C TRP A 140 -21.89 12.57 9.43
N SER A 141 -22.23 12.84 10.69
CA SER A 141 -22.66 11.80 11.64
C SER A 141 -23.93 11.10 11.15
N ALA A 142 -24.94 11.87 10.72
CA ALA A 142 -26.20 11.33 10.24
C ALA A 142 -26.01 10.45 8.98
N TRP A 143 -25.13 10.87 8.07
CA TRP A 143 -24.79 10.08 6.88
C TRP A 143 -24.10 8.76 7.25
N ASN A 144 -23.14 8.80 8.19
CA ASN A 144 -22.44 7.60 8.66
C ASN A 144 -23.40 6.61 9.31
N ASP A 145 -24.31 7.09 10.15
CA ASP A 145 -25.34 6.27 10.78
C ASP A 145 -26.27 5.67 9.73
N PHE A 146 -26.68 6.46 8.73
CA PHE A 146 -27.48 5.97 7.60
C PHE A 146 -26.78 4.81 6.86
N VAL A 147 -25.51 4.97 6.46
CA VAL A 147 -24.78 3.92 5.73
C VAL A 147 -24.58 2.68 6.58
N ARG A 148 -24.10 2.85 7.82
CA ARG A 148 -23.87 1.75 8.75
C ARG A 148 -25.15 0.97 9.01
N ASN A 149 -26.24 1.65 9.34
CA ASN A 149 -27.52 1.00 9.63
C ASN A 149 -28.10 0.35 8.37
N SER A 150 -28.00 1.00 7.21
CA SER A 150 -28.48 0.41 5.95
C SER A 150 -27.76 -0.87 5.59
N LEU A 151 -26.43 -0.93 5.74
CA LEU A 151 -25.66 -2.13 5.39
C LEU A 151 -25.77 -3.23 6.46
N ARG A 152 -25.83 -2.86 7.75
CA ARG A 152 -25.98 -3.84 8.86
C ARG A 152 -27.38 -4.41 8.98
N ASN A 153 -28.44 -3.60 8.86
CA ASN A 153 -29.82 -4.07 9.04
C ASN A 153 -30.25 -5.07 7.96
N ASN A 154 -29.61 -5.01 6.79
CA ASN A 154 -29.81 -5.99 5.72
C ASN A 154 -28.92 -7.24 5.85
N GLY A 155 -28.10 -7.33 6.91
CA GLY A 155 -27.18 -8.44 7.14
C GLY A 155 -26.05 -8.56 6.12
N LEU A 156 -25.87 -7.56 5.25
CA LEU A 156 -24.90 -7.62 4.16
C LEU A 156 -23.48 -7.36 4.65
N LEU A 157 -23.30 -6.36 5.53
CA LEU A 157 -21.96 -6.00 6.00
C LEU A 157 -21.24 -7.16 6.71
N PRO A 158 -21.85 -7.87 7.69
CA PRO A 158 -21.20 -9.02 8.32
C PRO A 158 -20.88 -10.14 7.33
N ARG A 159 -21.74 -10.38 6.33
CA ARG A 159 -21.47 -11.39 5.30
C ARG A 159 -20.28 -11.01 4.41
N PHE A 160 -20.11 -9.73 4.07
CA PHE A 160 -18.93 -9.27 3.35
C PHE A 160 -17.66 -9.32 4.20
N GLU A 161 -17.77 -9.09 5.51
CA GLU A 161 -16.65 -9.27 6.45
C GLU A 161 -16.21 -10.74 6.50
N ASP A 162 -17.16 -11.67 6.59
CA ASP A 162 -16.87 -13.11 6.63
C ASP A 162 -16.34 -13.64 5.30
N TYR A 163 -17.02 -13.30 4.19
CA TYR A 163 -16.54 -13.66 2.86
C TYR A 163 -15.17 -13.06 2.57
N GLY A 164 -14.94 -11.78 2.89
CA GLY A 164 -13.66 -11.11 2.67
C GLY A 164 -12.49 -11.86 3.32
N ARG A 165 -12.66 -12.29 4.58
CA ARG A 165 -11.63 -13.06 5.30
C ARG A 165 -11.30 -14.39 4.61
N MET A 166 -12.30 -15.10 4.12
CA MET A 166 -12.09 -16.35 3.39
C MET A 166 -11.51 -16.12 1.99
N ALA A 167 -12.02 -15.11 1.29
CA ALA A 167 -11.59 -14.70 -0.04
C ALA A 167 -10.20 -14.05 -0.05
N GLY A 168 -9.62 -13.74 1.12
CA GLY A 168 -8.21 -13.35 1.24
C GLY A 168 -7.23 -14.50 1.00
N ARG A 169 -7.65 -15.76 1.21
CA ARG A 169 -6.76 -16.93 1.15
C ARG A 169 -6.06 -17.12 -0.21
N PRO A 170 -6.72 -16.94 -1.37
CA PRO A 170 -6.07 -17.03 -2.68
C PRO A 170 -4.95 -16.00 -2.92
N ALA A 171 -4.90 -14.91 -2.15
CA ALA A 171 -3.82 -13.93 -2.25
C ALA A 171 -2.52 -14.39 -1.55
N LEU A 172 -2.57 -15.52 -0.83
CA LEU A 172 -1.43 -16.09 -0.12
C LEU A 172 -0.66 -17.08 -1.01
N PRO A 173 0.66 -17.18 -0.87
CA PRO A 173 1.45 -18.16 -1.61
C PRO A 173 1.05 -19.60 -1.29
N GLY A 174 0.94 -20.45 -2.32
CA GLY A 174 0.53 -21.86 -2.15
C GLY A 174 1.45 -22.65 -1.20
N ARG A 175 2.77 -22.42 -1.27
CA ARG A 175 3.74 -23.04 -0.34
C ARG A 175 3.51 -22.63 1.12
N LEU A 176 3.12 -21.38 1.34
CA LEU A 176 2.81 -20.89 2.67
C LEU A 176 1.54 -21.56 3.20
N LEU A 177 0.51 -21.69 2.36
CA LEU A 177 -0.71 -22.41 2.71
C LEU A 177 -0.43 -23.88 3.04
N SER A 178 0.38 -24.58 2.24
CA SER A 178 0.72 -25.98 2.50
C SER A 178 1.51 -26.16 3.80
N LEU A 179 2.48 -25.27 4.09
CA LEU A 179 3.26 -25.30 5.32
C LEU A 179 2.35 -25.24 6.55
N PHE A 180 1.37 -24.35 6.49
CA PHE A 180 0.38 -24.25 7.54
C PHE A 180 -0.50 -25.52 7.54
N GLU A 181 -1.02 -25.98 6.40
CA GLU A 181 -1.91 -27.15 6.37
C GLU A 181 -1.26 -28.43 6.93
N ASP A 182 0.04 -28.63 6.70
CA ASP A 182 0.81 -29.77 7.21
C ASP A 182 1.06 -29.68 8.73
N THR A 183 1.07 -28.48 9.31
CA THR A 183 1.23 -28.26 10.75
C THR A 183 -0.07 -28.47 11.55
N LYS A 184 -1.20 -28.78 10.89
CA LYS A 184 -2.50 -29.07 11.53
C LYS A 184 -2.48 -30.22 12.55
N GLY A 185 -1.41 -31.02 12.61
CA GLY A 185 -1.24 -32.10 13.60
C GLY A 185 -1.20 -31.65 15.07
N ASN A 186 -0.90 -30.38 15.37
CA ASN A 186 -0.90 -29.81 16.73
C ASN A 186 -2.14 -28.90 16.97
N LEU A 187 -3.17 -29.49 17.58
CA LEU A 187 -4.59 -29.24 17.28
C LEU A 187 -5.35 -28.14 18.07
N LYS A 188 -4.73 -27.02 18.47
CA LYS A 188 -5.48 -25.83 18.98
C LYS A 188 -4.81 -24.48 18.71
N GLU A 189 -3.49 -24.47 18.59
CA GLU A 189 -2.73 -23.27 18.26
C GLU A 189 -2.91 -22.84 16.80
N TYR A 190 -3.27 -23.81 15.95
CA TYR A 190 -3.35 -23.61 14.51
C TYR A 190 -4.61 -22.85 14.03
N SER A 191 -5.75 -22.94 14.73
CA SER A 191 -6.96 -22.16 14.36
C SER A 191 -6.77 -20.65 14.55
N ASP A 192 -5.97 -20.27 15.56
CA ASP A 192 -5.67 -18.87 15.83
C ASP A 192 -4.72 -18.33 14.76
N VAL A 193 -3.72 -19.12 14.36
CA VAL A 193 -2.82 -18.81 13.23
C VAL A 193 -3.59 -18.69 11.91
N GLU A 194 -4.54 -19.59 11.64
CA GLU A 194 -5.40 -19.51 10.45
C GLU A 194 -6.21 -18.21 10.42
N THR A 195 -6.71 -17.76 11.57
CA THR A 195 -7.43 -16.48 11.66
C THR A 195 -6.51 -15.30 11.31
N VAL A 196 -5.29 -15.27 11.85
CA VAL A 196 -4.28 -14.26 11.53
C VAL A 196 -3.94 -14.29 10.03
N ILE A 197 -3.69 -15.48 9.46
CA ILE A 197 -3.38 -15.65 8.05
C ILE A 197 -4.52 -15.13 7.16
N ASN A 198 -5.78 -15.38 7.51
CA ASN A 198 -6.93 -14.87 6.76
C ASN A 198 -7.02 -13.33 6.80
N HIS A 199 -6.74 -12.71 7.96
CA HIS A 199 -6.66 -11.25 8.08
C HIS A 199 -5.55 -10.67 7.19
N VAL A 200 -4.37 -11.30 7.18
CA VAL A 200 -3.26 -10.86 6.33
C VAL A 200 -3.58 -11.08 4.85
N GLY A 201 -4.16 -12.23 4.48
CA GLY A 201 -4.60 -12.53 3.12
C GLY A 201 -5.62 -11.52 2.60
N PHE A 202 -6.62 -11.16 3.42
CA PHE A 202 -7.56 -10.08 3.10
C PHE A 202 -6.81 -8.78 2.84
N THR A 203 -5.89 -8.41 3.72
CA THR A 203 -5.15 -7.16 3.64
C THR A 203 -4.29 -7.10 2.37
N LEU A 204 -3.57 -8.18 2.04
CA LEU A 204 -2.79 -8.27 0.81
C LEU A 204 -3.67 -8.17 -0.44
N ARG A 205 -4.84 -8.82 -0.44
CA ARG A 205 -5.78 -8.74 -1.57
C ARG A 205 -6.40 -7.34 -1.70
N ALA A 206 -6.71 -6.67 -0.59
CA ALA A 206 -7.19 -5.28 -0.59
C ALA A 206 -6.11 -4.29 -1.05
N LEU A 207 -4.86 -4.50 -0.62
CA LEU A 207 -3.71 -3.74 -1.13
C LEU A 207 -3.54 -3.95 -2.63
N ASN A 208 -3.73 -5.17 -3.15
CA ASN A 208 -3.67 -5.45 -4.59
C ASN A 208 -4.65 -4.57 -5.39
N THR A 209 -5.82 -4.23 -4.85
CA THR A 209 -6.73 -3.25 -5.47
C THR A 209 -6.07 -1.88 -5.60
N VAL A 210 -5.36 -1.41 -4.58
CA VAL A 210 -4.60 -0.15 -4.64
C VAL A 210 -3.42 -0.25 -5.62
N GLY A 211 -2.73 -1.40 -5.65
CA GLY A 211 -1.67 -1.67 -6.63
C GLY A 211 -2.18 -1.52 -8.07
N LYS A 212 -3.32 -2.16 -8.40
CA LYS A 212 -4.00 -2.01 -9.69
C LYS A 212 -4.38 -0.56 -10.00
N MET A 213 -4.71 0.25 -8.98
CA MET A 213 -4.99 1.68 -9.16
C MET A 213 -3.72 2.48 -9.47
N LEU A 214 -2.60 2.21 -8.79
CA LEU A 214 -1.30 2.84 -9.04
C LEU A 214 -0.76 2.51 -10.43
N GLU A 215 -0.86 1.24 -10.85
CA GLU A 215 -0.41 0.77 -12.17
C GLU A 215 -1.20 1.40 -13.32
N LYS A 216 -2.50 1.62 -13.12
CA LYS A 216 -3.42 2.16 -14.14
C LYS A 216 -3.62 3.68 -14.05
N ASP A 217 -2.86 4.36 -13.19
CA ASP A 217 -2.99 5.79 -12.91
C ASP A 217 -4.44 6.22 -12.63
N LEU A 218 -5.17 5.41 -11.87
CA LEU A 218 -6.55 5.70 -11.48
C LEU A 218 -6.58 6.79 -10.39
N PRO A 219 -7.69 7.52 -10.20
CA PRO A 219 -7.80 8.51 -9.13
C PRO A 219 -7.44 7.91 -7.76
N LEU A 220 -6.33 8.33 -7.16
CA LEU A 220 -5.78 7.63 -5.98
C LEU A 220 -6.41 8.05 -4.66
N LYS A 221 -7.00 9.25 -4.54
CA LYS A 221 -7.57 9.69 -3.26
C LYS A 221 -8.71 8.80 -2.76
N ILE A 222 -9.45 8.13 -3.66
CA ILE A 222 -10.51 7.20 -3.24
C ILE A 222 -9.95 5.95 -2.55
N SER A 223 -8.68 5.60 -2.77
CA SER A 223 -8.01 4.48 -2.08
C SER A 223 -7.94 4.67 -0.56
N LEU A 224 -8.17 5.89 -0.04
CA LEU A 224 -8.30 6.14 1.41
C LEU A 224 -9.45 5.35 2.03
N LEU A 225 -10.50 5.01 1.27
CA LEU A 225 -11.55 4.11 1.72
C LEU A 225 -11.02 2.68 1.90
N ILE A 226 -10.18 2.22 0.97
CA ILE A 226 -9.53 0.91 1.06
C ILE A 226 -8.56 0.88 2.24
N PHE A 227 -7.74 1.92 2.43
CA PHE A 227 -6.86 2.02 3.59
C PHE A 227 -7.65 2.08 4.89
N ALA A 228 -8.79 2.76 4.94
CA ALA A 228 -9.66 2.73 6.10
C ALA A 228 -10.19 1.32 6.41
N CYS A 229 -10.53 0.53 5.38
CA CYS A 229 -10.86 -0.89 5.54
C CYS A 229 -9.68 -1.69 6.10
N ILE A 230 -8.48 -1.49 5.56
CA ILE A 230 -7.26 -2.17 6.00
C ILE A 230 -6.95 -1.83 7.46
N TYR A 231 -7.15 -0.58 7.86
CA TYR A 231 -6.95 -0.12 9.23
C TYR A 231 -7.83 -0.89 10.23
N GLU A 232 -9.13 -0.98 9.97
CA GLU A 232 -10.06 -1.73 10.82
C GLU A 232 -9.76 -3.24 10.81
N GLU A 233 -9.42 -3.81 9.65
CA GLU A 233 -9.02 -5.23 9.56
C GLU A 233 -7.77 -5.51 10.39
N THR A 234 -6.76 -4.64 10.29
CA THR A 234 -5.49 -4.78 11.01
C THR A 234 -5.72 -4.67 12.52
N LYS A 235 -6.57 -3.74 12.95
CA LYS A 235 -6.97 -3.63 14.36
C LYS A 235 -7.65 -4.89 14.86
N ALA A 236 -8.62 -5.42 14.11
CA ALA A 236 -9.31 -6.65 14.48
C ALA A 236 -8.33 -7.83 14.59
N MET A 237 -7.35 -7.93 13.68
CA MET A 237 -6.28 -8.92 13.75
C MET A 237 -5.42 -8.76 15.01
N VAL A 238 -4.96 -7.53 15.31
CA VAL A 238 -4.15 -7.23 16.50
C VAL A 238 -4.92 -7.54 17.78
N GLU A 239 -6.19 -7.16 17.86
CA GLU A 239 -7.06 -7.50 18.99
C GLU A 239 -7.22 -9.01 19.15
N HIS A 240 -7.41 -9.75 18.06
CA HIS A 240 -7.48 -11.21 18.08
C HIS A 240 -6.17 -11.82 18.62
N ILE A 241 -5.02 -11.37 18.11
CA ILE A 241 -3.70 -11.82 18.58
C ILE A 241 -3.53 -11.53 20.07
N ASN A 242 -3.82 -10.32 20.53
CA ASN A 242 -3.66 -9.93 21.95
C ASN A 242 -4.55 -10.76 22.88
N HIS A 243 -5.81 -11.00 22.49
CA HIS A 243 -6.69 -11.90 23.24
C HIS A 243 -6.12 -13.33 23.31
N ARG A 244 -5.49 -13.81 22.23
CA ARG A 244 -4.83 -15.12 22.22
C ARG A 244 -3.60 -15.15 23.12
N LEU A 245 -2.68 -14.19 22.98
CA LEU A 245 -1.46 -14.11 23.79
C LEU A 245 -1.78 -14.07 25.29
N SER A 246 -2.82 -13.34 25.70
CA SER A 246 -3.25 -13.28 27.11
C SER A 246 -3.67 -14.63 27.73
N ARG A 247 -3.98 -15.62 26.88
CA ARG A 247 -4.41 -16.96 27.27
C ARG A 247 -3.33 -18.02 27.10
N MET A 248 -2.19 -17.67 26.51
CA MET A 248 -1.09 -18.61 26.29
C MET A 248 -0.27 -18.74 27.59
N PRO A 249 -0.04 -19.97 28.08
CA PRO A 249 0.68 -20.19 29.34
C PRO A 249 2.19 -19.98 29.20
N ASP A 250 2.74 -20.25 28.01
CA ASP A 250 4.17 -20.18 27.72
C ASP A 250 4.46 -18.96 26.82
N GLN A 251 5.18 -17.98 27.37
CA GLN A 251 5.58 -16.76 26.67
C GLN A 251 6.90 -16.93 25.90
N ASP A 252 7.66 -17.99 26.19
CA ASP A 252 8.91 -18.31 25.51
C ASP A 252 8.69 -19.21 24.29
N ALA A 253 7.45 -19.70 24.10
CA ALA A 253 7.06 -20.47 22.94
C ALA A 253 7.29 -19.67 21.63
N ALA A 254 7.87 -20.32 20.62
CA ALA A 254 8.16 -19.69 19.32
C ALA A 254 6.92 -19.05 18.68
N LEU A 255 5.75 -19.67 18.83
CA LEU A 255 4.49 -19.12 18.33
C LEU A 255 4.06 -17.85 19.10
N PHE A 256 4.25 -17.81 20.43
CA PHE A 256 3.95 -16.61 21.22
C PHE A 256 4.78 -15.44 20.72
N ILE A 257 6.10 -15.64 20.59
CA ILE A 257 7.05 -14.62 20.11
C ILE A 257 6.68 -14.14 18.71
N SER A 258 6.33 -15.07 17.81
CA SER A 258 5.96 -14.73 16.43
C SER A 258 4.65 -13.93 16.36
N LEU A 259 3.62 -14.32 17.12
CA LEU A 259 2.35 -13.60 17.20
C LEU A 259 2.52 -12.22 17.84
N ASP A 260 3.26 -12.12 18.94
CA ASP A 260 3.57 -10.84 19.60
C ASP A 260 4.30 -9.90 18.64
N THR A 261 5.34 -10.39 17.97
CA THR A 261 6.08 -9.66 16.93
C THR A 261 5.17 -9.21 15.79
N ALA A 262 4.25 -10.08 15.32
CA ALA A 262 3.31 -9.74 14.27
C ALA A 262 2.35 -8.61 14.70
N SER A 263 1.81 -8.69 15.92
CA SER A 263 0.90 -7.68 16.45
C SER A 263 1.59 -6.32 16.64
N TYR A 264 2.83 -6.32 17.14
CA TYR A 264 3.64 -5.14 17.33
C TYR A 264 4.00 -4.50 15.98
N THR A 265 4.51 -5.30 15.04
CA THR A 265 4.89 -4.83 13.69
C THR A 265 3.70 -4.24 12.96
N ALA A 266 2.55 -4.94 12.94
CA ALA A 266 1.34 -4.44 12.32
C ALA A 266 0.89 -3.10 12.92
N SER A 267 0.91 -2.98 14.25
CA SER A 267 0.52 -1.76 14.96
C SER A 267 1.45 -0.59 14.67
N LEU A 268 2.76 -0.83 14.65
CA LEU A 268 3.78 0.17 14.39
C LEU A 268 3.68 0.73 12.96
N GLU A 269 3.57 -0.16 11.98
CA GLU A 269 3.50 0.21 10.57
C GLU A 269 2.18 0.89 10.24
N LEU A 270 1.06 0.45 10.85
CA LEU A 270 -0.21 1.15 10.75
C LEU A 270 -0.12 2.56 11.33
N LYS A 271 0.53 2.73 12.48
CA LYS A 271 0.74 4.05 13.08
C LYS A 271 1.58 4.94 12.15
N LYS A 272 2.69 4.44 11.63
CA LYS A 272 3.59 5.15 10.71
C LYS A 272 2.83 5.63 9.47
N VAL A 273 2.15 4.72 8.78
CA VAL A 273 1.40 5.03 7.56
C VAL A 273 0.34 6.09 7.80
N PHE A 274 -0.49 5.94 8.83
CA PHE A 274 -1.61 6.87 9.03
C PHE A 274 -1.17 8.22 9.61
N GLN A 275 -0.16 8.24 10.49
CA GLN A 275 0.29 9.47 11.14
C GLN A 275 1.30 10.27 10.30
N GLN A 276 2.04 9.61 9.40
CA GLN A 276 3.08 10.25 8.58
C GLN A 276 2.66 10.35 7.12
N GLU A 277 2.25 9.22 6.52
CA GLU A 277 2.04 9.14 5.07
C GLU A 277 0.63 9.48 4.59
N LEU A 278 -0.42 9.22 5.37
CA LEU A 278 -1.79 9.55 4.95
C LEU A 278 -2.36 10.81 5.64
N ARG A 279 -1.64 11.36 6.61
CA ARG A 279 -2.10 12.53 7.36
C ARG A 279 -2.26 13.76 6.46
N GLY A 280 -3.42 14.40 6.49
CA GLY A 280 -3.73 15.59 5.68
C GLY A 280 -3.90 15.34 4.19
N ILE A 281 -3.83 14.09 3.72
CA ILE A 281 -3.82 13.76 2.28
C ILE A 281 -5.13 14.15 1.56
N ILE A 282 -6.24 14.20 2.28
CA ILE A 282 -7.55 14.63 1.73
C ILE A 282 -7.44 16.05 1.16
N GLY A 283 -6.73 16.93 1.87
CA GLY A 283 -6.53 18.33 1.48
C GLY A 283 -5.38 18.58 0.52
N LEU A 284 -4.53 17.58 0.26
CA LEU A 284 -3.38 17.70 -0.62
C LEU A 284 -3.84 17.88 -2.07
N LEU A 285 -3.47 18.98 -2.72
CA LEU A 285 -3.92 19.29 -4.08
C LEU A 285 -3.07 18.64 -5.19
N PRO A 286 -1.73 18.65 -5.13
CA PRO A 286 -0.92 18.14 -6.23
C PRO A 286 -1.14 16.62 -6.42
N PRO A 287 -1.58 16.16 -7.61
CA PRO A 287 -1.78 14.74 -7.88
C PRO A 287 -0.51 13.92 -7.70
N THR A 288 0.63 14.48 -8.09
CA THR A 288 1.98 13.87 -7.95
C THR A 288 2.33 13.59 -6.48
N SER A 289 2.05 14.55 -5.59
CA SER A 289 2.24 14.36 -4.15
C SER A 289 1.26 13.35 -3.56
N VAL A 290 0.04 13.27 -4.07
CA VAL A 290 -0.91 12.20 -3.68
C VAL A 290 -0.36 10.85 -4.13
N TYR A 291 0.09 10.74 -5.39
CA TYR A 291 0.67 9.51 -5.93
C TYR A 291 1.82 9.01 -5.05
N ALA A 292 2.83 9.84 -4.80
CA ALA A 292 4.00 9.46 -4.00
C ALA A 292 3.63 8.95 -2.59
N ARG A 293 2.65 9.57 -1.93
CA ARG A 293 2.21 9.16 -0.58
C ARG A 293 1.41 7.86 -0.59
N ILE A 294 0.54 7.68 -1.58
CA ILE A 294 -0.24 6.44 -1.75
C ILE A 294 0.68 5.28 -2.15
N GLU A 295 1.63 5.52 -3.05
CA GLU A 295 2.69 4.58 -3.43
C GLU A 295 3.47 4.13 -2.19
N THR A 296 4.02 5.08 -1.44
CA THR A 296 4.80 4.80 -0.22
C THR A 296 3.96 4.01 0.79
N THR A 297 2.71 4.41 1.01
CA THR A 297 1.79 3.74 1.93
C THR A 297 1.50 2.30 1.52
N TYR A 298 1.16 2.07 0.26
CA TYR A 298 0.92 0.72 -0.26
C TYR A 298 2.16 -0.15 -0.10
N GLY A 299 3.34 0.39 -0.43
CA GLY A 299 4.61 -0.33 -0.30
C GLY A 299 4.88 -0.76 1.14
N LEU A 300 4.84 0.19 2.09
CA LEU A 300 5.10 -0.08 3.50
C LEU A 300 4.18 -1.17 4.05
N LEU A 301 2.87 -1.07 3.81
CA LEU A 301 1.92 -2.07 4.31
C LEU A 301 2.16 -3.43 3.64
N LEU A 302 2.34 -3.47 2.32
CA LEU A 302 2.55 -4.72 1.60
C LEU A 302 3.74 -5.49 2.16
N ASP A 303 4.87 -4.83 2.35
CA ASP A 303 6.10 -5.47 2.83
C ASP A 303 5.97 -5.92 4.27
N SER A 304 5.37 -5.07 5.11
CA SER A 304 5.14 -5.40 6.52
C SER A 304 4.28 -6.65 6.66
N PHE A 305 3.20 -6.77 5.89
CA PHE A 305 2.31 -7.93 5.94
C PHE A 305 2.93 -9.19 5.32
N GLN A 306 3.74 -9.04 4.27
CA GLN A 306 4.53 -10.16 3.75
C GLN A 306 5.57 -10.64 4.75
N GLN A 307 6.25 -9.72 5.46
CA GLN A 307 7.20 -10.06 6.50
C GLN A 307 6.53 -10.76 7.69
N ILE A 308 5.37 -10.29 8.13
CA ILE A 308 4.57 -10.97 9.17
C ILE A 308 4.31 -12.44 8.79
N LEU A 309 3.95 -12.71 7.53
CA LEU A 309 3.74 -14.07 7.05
C LEU A 309 5.02 -14.91 7.04
N VAL A 310 6.16 -14.33 6.68
CA VAL A 310 7.46 -15.02 6.74
C VAL A 310 7.83 -15.37 8.18
N GLU A 311 7.66 -14.44 9.12
CA GLU A 311 7.96 -14.71 10.55
C GLU A 311 7.01 -15.76 11.15
N LEU A 312 5.75 -15.79 10.73
CA LEU A 312 4.83 -16.85 11.10
C LEU A 312 5.27 -18.19 10.50
N ALA A 313 5.67 -18.21 9.24
CA ALA A 313 6.18 -19.41 8.58
C ALA A 313 7.43 -19.97 9.26
N ARG A 314 8.32 -19.11 9.79
CA ARG A 314 9.53 -19.51 10.52
C ARG A 314 9.27 -20.29 11.80
N THR A 315 8.06 -20.19 12.36
CA THR A 315 7.67 -21.05 13.50
C THR A 315 7.57 -22.53 13.11
N ALA A 316 7.29 -22.83 11.84
CA ALA A 316 7.25 -24.17 11.28
C ALA A 316 8.52 -24.54 10.49
N GLU A 317 9.10 -23.57 9.78
CA GLU A 317 10.31 -23.74 8.95
C GLU A 317 11.35 -22.64 9.27
N PRO A 318 12.27 -22.84 10.25
CA PRO A 318 13.15 -21.78 10.75
C PRO A 318 14.03 -21.09 9.71
N ASN A 319 14.35 -21.77 8.61
CA ASN A 319 15.19 -21.23 7.54
C ASN A 319 14.40 -20.54 6.43
N ALA A 320 13.08 -20.40 6.58
CA ALA A 320 12.25 -19.79 5.56
C ALA A 320 12.61 -18.32 5.33
N THR A 321 12.72 -17.94 4.06
CA THR A 321 13.07 -16.59 3.61
C THR A 321 11.91 -15.96 2.84
N PRO A 322 11.87 -14.62 2.69
CA PRO A 322 10.84 -14.00 1.85
C PRO A 322 10.81 -14.50 0.40
N PHE A 323 11.97 -14.87 -0.15
CA PHE A 323 12.13 -15.40 -1.51
C PHE A 323 11.43 -16.75 -1.71
N ASP A 324 11.25 -17.52 -0.63
CA ASP A 324 10.59 -18.83 -0.68
C ASP A 324 9.08 -18.74 -0.98
N PHE A 325 8.47 -17.60 -0.68
CA PHE A 325 7.01 -17.43 -0.73
C PHE A 325 6.58 -16.35 -1.72
N PHE A 326 7.37 -15.29 -1.87
CA PHE A 326 6.97 -14.09 -2.59
C PHE A 326 7.95 -13.80 -3.74
N PRO A 327 7.64 -14.20 -4.99
CA PRO A 327 8.51 -13.97 -6.15
C PRO A 327 8.88 -12.50 -6.36
N ARG A 328 8.01 -11.58 -5.90
CA ARG A 328 8.25 -10.14 -5.95
C ARG A 328 9.55 -9.75 -5.23
N PHE A 329 9.97 -10.43 -4.16
CA PHE A 329 11.23 -10.10 -3.49
C PHE A 329 12.46 -10.31 -4.39
N GLN A 330 12.43 -11.33 -5.26
CA GLN A 330 13.48 -11.50 -6.26
C GLN A 330 13.49 -10.34 -7.25
N LEU A 331 12.31 -9.96 -7.76
CA LEU A 331 12.19 -8.80 -8.65
C LEU A 331 12.70 -7.52 -7.98
N LYS A 332 12.34 -7.28 -6.72
CA LYS A 332 12.83 -6.13 -5.94
C LYS A 332 14.34 -6.14 -5.77
N LEU A 333 14.92 -7.31 -5.52
CA LEU A 333 16.36 -7.50 -5.40
C LEU A 333 17.05 -7.13 -6.73
N ASP A 334 16.61 -7.75 -7.84
CA ASP A 334 17.17 -7.52 -9.17
C ASP A 334 17.11 -6.04 -9.56
N GLN A 335 15.96 -5.40 -9.31
CA GLN A 335 15.76 -3.98 -9.57
C GLN A 335 16.61 -3.09 -8.65
N SER A 336 16.76 -3.45 -7.38
CA SER A 336 17.60 -2.71 -6.44
C SER A 336 19.08 -2.82 -6.78
N LEU A 337 19.53 -3.97 -7.29
CA LEU A 337 20.90 -4.16 -7.79
C LEU A 337 21.17 -3.27 -9.01
N ILE A 338 20.27 -3.29 -10.00
CA ILE A 338 20.36 -2.43 -11.20
C ILE A 338 20.37 -0.95 -10.80
N LEU A 339 19.42 -0.54 -9.96
CA LEU A 339 19.31 0.85 -9.53
C LEU A 339 20.55 1.30 -8.77
N ARG A 340 21.06 0.49 -7.85
CA ARG A 340 22.27 0.81 -7.07
C ARG A 340 23.47 1.01 -7.99
N GLU A 341 23.68 0.11 -8.94
CA GLU A 341 24.78 0.22 -9.90
C GLU A 341 24.65 1.47 -10.78
N HIS A 342 23.47 1.74 -11.32
CA HIS A 342 23.27 2.89 -12.21
C HIS A 342 23.37 4.23 -11.45
N LEU A 343 22.83 4.32 -10.22
CA LEU A 343 23.00 5.49 -9.36
C LEU A 343 24.48 5.76 -9.06
N TRP A 344 25.25 4.71 -8.79
CA TRP A 344 26.69 4.84 -8.57
C TRP A 344 27.40 5.41 -9.79
N GLN A 345 27.08 4.91 -10.99
CA GLN A 345 27.67 5.42 -12.23
C GLN A 345 27.36 6.91 -12.46
N VAL A 346 26.12 7.34 -12.21
CA VAL A 346 25.73 8.75 -12.30
C VAL A 346 26.46 9.59 -11.24
N LEU A 347 26.53 9.12 -9.99
CA LEU A 347 27.26 9.79 -8.92
C LEU A 347 28.74 9.99 -9.25
N ARG A 348 29.41 8.95 -9.77
CA ARG A 348 30.81 9.03 -10.20
C ARG A 348 31.01 9.97 -11.38
N ALA A 349 30.09 9.98 -12.35
CA ALA A 349 30.14 10.92 -13.46
C ALA A 349 29.93 12.36 -12.99
N ASN A 350 29.01 12.58 -12.05
CA ASN A 350 28.74 13.89 -11.45
C ASN A 350 29.97 14.42 -10.70
N GLN A 351 30.56 13.61 -9.81
CA GLN A 351 31.76 13.97 -9.04
C GLN A 351 32.95 14.34 -9.96
N LYS A 352 33.14 13.59 -11.06
CA LYS A 352 34.19 13.92 -12.06
C LYS A 352 33.91 15.23 -12.78
N CYS A 353 32.66 15.45 -13.20
CA CYS A 353 32.25 16.68 -13.87
C CYS A 353 32.33 17.90 -12.94
N GLU A 354 32.01 17.74 -11.66
CA GLU A 354 32.11 18.79 -10.65
C GLU A 354 33.57 19.22 -10.42
N ALA A 355 34.49 18.25 -10.31
CA ALA A 355 35.92 18.51 -10.15
C ALA A 355 36.54 19.14 -11.41
N GLU A 356 36.14 18.67 -12.59
CA GLU A 356 36.69 19.08 -13.88
C GLU A 356 35.55 19.31 -14.90
N PRO A 357 34.90 20.49 -14.90
CA PRO A 357 33.76 20.80 -15.79
C PRO A 357 34.24 21.14 -17.20
N ASP A 358 34.84 20.18 -17.89
CA ASP A 358 35.22 20.26 -19.30
C ASP A 358 34.15 19.63 -20.21
N GLY A 359 34.23 19.91 -21.52
CA GLY A 359 33.22 19.42 -22.47
C GLY A 359 33.11 17.90 -22.49
N LYS A 360 34.21 17.18 -22.22
CA LYS A 360 34.22 15.71 -22.23
C LYS A 360 33.49 15.13 -21.02
N ASN A 361 33.74 15.67 -19.82
CA ASN A 361 33.09 15.22 -18.59
C ASN A 361 31.61 15.61 -18.55
N ILE A 362 31.25 16.77 -19.12
CA ILE A 362 29.86 17.19 -19.29
C ILE A 362 29.12 16.21 -20.22
N GLU A 363 29.67 15.90 -21.40
CA GLU A 363 29.07 14.93 -22.34
C GLU A 363 28.90 13.55 -21.69
N ALA A 364 29.91 13.10 -20.94
CA ALA A 364 29.87 11.82 -20.23
C ALA A 364 28.78 11.79 -19.14
N LEU A 365 28.62 12.86 -18.37
CA LEU A 365 27.54 12.98 -17.38
C LEU A 365 26.18 12.98 -18.06
N ARG A 366 25.99 13.78 -19.11
CA ARG A 366 24.73 13.83 -19.88
C ARG A 366 24.37 12.48 -20.48
N SER A 367 25.36 11.75 -21.01
CA SER A 367 25.15 10.38 -21.49
C SER A 367 24.67 9.45 -20.37
N LYS A 368 25.24 9.57 -19.16
CA LYS A 368 24.83 8.76 -18.00
C LYS A 368 23.45 9.16 -17.44
N LEU A 369 23.11 10.43 -17.44
CA LEU A 369 21.77 10.92 -17.10
C LEU A 369 20.73 10.35 -18.06
N ASN A 370 20.94 10.50 -19.37
CA ASN A 370 20.05 9.96 -20.40
C ASN A 370 19.91 8.43 -20.32
N GLU A 371 20.99 7.71 -20.00
CA GLU A 371 20.94 6.26 -19.79
C GLU A 371 20.10 5.91 -18.55
N PHE A 372 20.28 6.65 -17.45
CA PHE A 372 19.55 6.46 -16.22
C PHE A 372 18.05 6.74 -16.40
N GLU A 373 17.69 7.86 -17.02
CA GLU A 373 16.32 8.24 -17.35
C GLU A 373 15.59 7.15 -18.13
N LYS A 374 16.25 6.58 -19.15
CA LYS A 374 15.64 5.56 -20.02
C LYS A 374 15.50 4.20 -19.34
N LYS A 375 16.43 3.81 -18.47
CA LYS A 375 16.53 2.42 -17.97
C LYS A 375 16.12 2.25 -16.52
N SER A 376 16.39 3.24 -15.68
CA SER A 376 16.40 3.09 -14.22
C SER A 376 15.59 4.11 -13.46
N LEU A 377 15.17 5.21 -14.07
CA LEU A 377 14.32 6.21 -13.43
C LEU A 377 13.01 5.60 -12.92
N ARG A 378 12.41 4.70 -13.71
CA ARG A 378 11.22 3.92 -13.29
C ARG A 378 11.43 3.00 -12.07
N LEU A 379 12.68 2.79 -11.64
CA LEU A 379 13.02 1.99 -10.47
C LEU A 379 13.17 2.85 -9.21
N LEU A 380 13.12 4.18 -9.34
CA LEU A 380 13.03 5.09 -8.21
C LEU A 380 11.58 5.21 -7.73
N HIS A 381 11.43 5.57 -6.46
CA HIS A 381 10.15 6.04 -5.96
C HIS A 381 9.74 7.31 -6.70
N TYR A 382 8.44 7.52 -6.85
CA TYR A 382 7.93 8.67 -7.60
C TYR A 382 8.53 10.01 -7.15
N LYS A 383 8.65 10.23 -5.83
CA LYS A 383 9.22 11.47 -5.25
C LYS A 383 10.70 11.70 -5.64
N ASP A 384 11.46 10.61 -5.78
CA ASP A 384 12.88 10.63 -6.08
C ASP A 384 13.08 10.73 -7.61
N SER A 385 12.19 10.14 -8.40
CA SER A 385 12.14 10.31 -9.85
C SER A 385 11.95 11.77 -10.24
N GLU A 386 10.93 12.44 -9.68
CA GLU A 386 10.65 13.86 -9.97
C GLU A 386 11.83 14.76 -9.58
N THR A 387 12.44 14.51 -8.42
CA THR A 387 13.61 15.29 -7.97
C THR A 387 14.81 15.06 -8.88
N PHE A 388 15.03 13.82 -9.31
CA PHE A 388 16.11 13.47 -10.24
C PHE A 388 15.92 14.15 -11.61
N GLU A 389 14.73 14.07 -12.20
CA GLU A 389 14.41 14.70 -13.50
C GLU A 389 14.67 16.21 -13.47
N ARG A 390 14.22 16.90 -12.41
CA ARG A 390 14.47 18.34 -12.26
C ARG A 390 15.96 18.69 -12.26
N PHE A 391 16.79 17.90 -11.57
CA PHE A 391 18.23 18.10 -11.60
C PHE A 391 18.83 17.81 -12.98
N ALA A 392 18.37 16.76 -13.67
CA ALA A 392 18.82 16.45 -15.02
C ALA A 392 18.48 17.58 -15.99
N GLU A 393 17.27 18.14 -15.93
CA GLU A 393 16.85 19.31 -16.70
C GLU A 393 17.68 20.55 -16.39
N GLU A 394 17.96 20.84 -15.11
CA GLU A 394 18.83 21.96 -14.70
C GLU A 394 20.25 21.82 -15.29
N ILE A 395 20.82 20.61 -15.28
CA ILE A 395 22.15 20.30 -15.82
C ILE A 395 22.18 20.43 -17.35
N GLU A 396 21.12 20.00 -18.03
CA GLU A 396 21.00 20.15 -19.49
C GLU A 396 20.83 21.62 -19.90
N ALA A 397 20.07 22.40 -19.13
CA ALA A 397 19.81 23.82 -19.41
C ALA A 397 21.01 24.74 -19.12
N ALA A 398 21.95 24.33 -18.27
CA ALA A 398 23.13 25.11 -17.89
C ALA A 398 24.03 25.41 -19.11
N ARG A 399 24.25 26.70 -19.40
CA ARG A 399 25.04 27.15 -20.56
C ARG A 399 26.50 27.44 -20.21
N ASP A 400 26.76 27.90 -18.99
CA ASP A 400 28.08 28.32 -18.54
C ASP A 400 28.59 27.47 -17.38
N LYS A 401 29.91 27.23 -17.34
CA LYS A 401 30.57 26.45 -16.29
C LYS A 401 30.33 27.01 -14.88
N LYS A 402 30.20 28.33 -14.75
CA LYS A 402 29.98 29.01 -13.47
C LYS A 402 28.63 28.67 -12.84
N ASP A 403 27.62 28.42 -13.67
CA ASP A 403 26.28 28.07 -13.22
C ASP A 403 26.16 26.55 -13.01
N LEU A 404 26.91 25.77 -13.78
CA LEU A 404 26.89 24.30 -13.71
C LEU A 404 27.43 23.75 -12.39
N VAL A 405 28.59 24.23 -11.91
CA VAL A 405 29.25 23.65 -10.71
C VAL A 405 28.36 23.67 -9.46
N PRO A 406 27.66 24.77 -9.11
CA PRO A 406 26.70 24.76 -8.00
C PRO A 406 25.53 23.77 -8.19
N ILE A 407 25.10 23.51 -9.43
CA ILE A 407 24.05 22.52 -9.73
C ILE A 407 24.61 21.11 -9.47
N LEU A 408 25.80 20.81 -10.00
CA LEU A 408 26.47 19.51 -9.82
C LEU A 408 26.74 19.20 -8.34
N HIS A 409 27.13 20.20 -7.55
CA HIS A 409 27.34 20.03 -6.11
C HIS A 409 26.05 19.62 -5.39
N ARG A 410 24.94 20.34 -5.65
CA ARG A 410 23.63 20.04 -5.07
C ARG A 410 23.12 18.66 -5.51
N PHE A 411 23.30 18.34 -6.78
CA PHE A 411 22.92 17.04 -7.33
C PHE A 411 23.78 15.91 -6.76
N GLY A 412 25.08 16.13 -6.54
CA GLY A 412 25.98 15.19 -5.89
C GLY A 412 25.53 14.83 -4.48
N ALA A 413 25.22 15.84 -3.65
CA ALA A 413 24.69 15.62 -2.30
C ALA A 413 23.34 14.85 -2.30
N TYR A 414 22.46 15.17 -3.26
CA TYR A 414 21.23 14.42 -3.48
C TYR A 414 21.50 12.95 -3.84
N LEU A 415 22.37 12.69 -4.81
CA LEU A 415 22.72 11.34 -5.25
C LEU A 415 23.39 10.52 -4.16
N GLU A 416 24.25 11.11 -3.33
CA GLU A 416 24.87 10.42 -2.18
C GLU A 416 23.81 9.97 -1.17
N THR A 417 22.85 10.85 -0.87
CA THR A 417 21.73 10.54 0.02
C THR A 417 20.85 9.44 -0.56
N LEU A 418 20.45 9.58 -1.83
CA LEU A 418 19.61 8.61 -2.53
C LEU A 418 20.31 7.25 -2.63
N PHE A 419 21.58 7.23 -3.02
CA PHE A 419 22.39 6.01 -3.11
C PHE A 419 22.51 5.32 -1.75
N GLY A 420 22.76 6.09 -0.68
CA GLY A 420 22.77 5.57 0.69
C GLY A 420 21.45 4.90 1.07
N GLN A 421 20.32 5.53 0.77
CA GLN A 421 18.98 4.97 1.00
C GLN A 421 18.74 3.68 0.21
N VAL A 422 19.13 3.64 -1.07
CA VAL A 422 19.04 2.41 -1.88
C VAL A 422 19.88 1.29 -1.27
N CYS A 423 21.10 1.59 -0.80
CA CYS A 423 21.98 0.59 -0.18
C CYS A 423 21.43 0.00 1.12
N MET A 424 20.55 0.71 1.82
CA MET A 424 19.95 0.26 3.08
C MET A 424 18.73 -0.67 2.91
N ARG A 425 18.26 -0.91 1.68
CA ARG A 425 17.09 -1.78 1.44
C ARG A 425 17.31 -3.18 1.99
N SER A 426 16.32 -3.72 2.68
CA SER A 426 16.37 -5.05 3.30
C SER A 426 16.73 -6.18 2.31
N VAL A 427 16.24 -6.10 1.07
CA VAL A 427 16.57 -7.08 0.01
C VAL A 427 18.06 -7.13 -0.33
N LEU A 428 18.82 -6.06 -0.08
CA LEU A 428 20.26 -5.98 -0.36
C LEU A 428 21.14 -6.41 0.82
N ALA A 429 20.58 -6.83 1.95
CA ALA A 429 21.34 -7.15 3.16
C ALA A 429 22.47 -8.16 2.94
N ASN A 430 22.26 -9.13 2.03
CA ASN A 430 23.25 -10.16 1.68
C ASN A 430 24.05 -9.84 0.40
N HIS A 431 23.93 -8.63 -0.13
CA HIS A 431 24.55 -8.19 -1.37
C HIS A 431 25.36 -6.90 -1.12
N PRO A 432 26.51 -6.96 -0.41
CA PRO A 432 27.33 -5.79 -0.17
C PRO A 432 27.75 -5.12 -1.48
N PHE A 433 27.89 -3.80 -1.47
CA PHE A 433 28.33 -3.05 -2.64
C PHE A 433 29.86 -3.03 -2.71
N GLU A 434 30.42 -3.52 -3.82
CA GLU A 434 31.87 -3.67 -3.99
C GLU A 434 32.55 -2.47 -4.68
N GLY A 435 31.82 -1.38 -4.93
CA GLY A 435 32.32 -0.23 -5.68
C GLY A 435 33.47 0.49 -4.96
N LYS A 436 34.70 0.21 -5.41
CA LYS A 436 35.88 1.06 -5.18
C LYS A 436 36.02 2.04 -6.34
#